data_AF-A0A960M2D0-F1
#
_entry.id   AF-A0A960M2D0-F1
#
_cell.length_a   1.000
_cell.length_b   1.000
_cell.length_c   1.000
_cell.angle_alpha   90.00
_cell.angle_beta   90.00
_cell.angle_gamma   90.00
#
_symmetry.space_group_name_H-M   'P 1'
#
loop_
_entity.id
_entity.type
_entity.pdbx_description
1 polymer ?
#
loop_
_entity_poly.entity_id
_entity_poly.type
_entity_poly.pdbx_seq_one_letter_code
_entity_poly.pdbx_strand_id
1 'polypeptide(L)'
;MATRIEKDSLGELEVPAEAYYGVHTCRSLRNFDVAGEALPLEIVHGMVRLKWACAIANHKLGLMDEQKLAAIAKACERILAGEFADQFPIDVFHAGSGTSSNMNTNEVIANVATEILGGKRGDRSLIHPNDDVNKGQSTNNIFPSGIRVACVTLVDELVPSLNHLIGTLEAKASEFAGVIKSGRTHLQDAVPMSLGQNFSAWANALGKDIRRIEAARDRLLEIGAGGNAIGTGVNTKKAYRGEIAAAMTTLTGKPYRVAENGVEITQYLTDMADMSSALRMTAMDIGKLCNDLRLLSSGPNT
;
A
#
# COMPACT_ATOMS: atom_id res chain seq x y z
N MET A 1 29.43 16.28 6.17
CA MET A 1 28.07 16.34 6.74
C MET A 1 28.16 15.93 8.20
N ALA A 2 27.35 16.52 9.07
CA ALA A 2 27.34 16.12 10.48
C ALA A 2 26.71 14.72 10.61
N THR A 3 27.26 13.87 11.49
CA THR A 3 26.76 12.53 11.74
C THR A 3 26.49 12.32 13.23
N ARG A 4 25.65 11.33 13.54
CA ARG A 4 25.47 10.77 14.88
C ARG A 4 25.86 9.30 14.86
N ILE A 5 26.37 8.80 15.99
CA ILE A 5 26.65 7.38 16.15
C ILE A 5 25.39 6.67 16.62
N GLU A 6 24.97 5.66 15.89
CA GLU A 6 23.95 4.71 16.33
C GLU A 6 24.51 3.30 16.40
N LYS A 7 23.89 2.46 17.23
CA LYS A 7 24.33 1.10 17.50
C LYS A 7 23.22 0.09 17.31
N ASP A 8 23.54 -1.03 16.68
CA ASP A 8 22.72 -2.25 16.69
C ASP A 8 23.56 -3.45 17.17
N SER A 9 23.05 -4.66 16.99
CA SER A 9 23.76 -5.89 17.35
C SER A 9 25.04 -6.13 16.53
N LEU A 10 25.20 -5.49 15.37
CA LEU A 10 26.39 -5.58 14.52
C LEU A 10 27.44 -4.52 14.89
N GLY A 11 27.14 -3.64 15.84
CA GLY A 11 28.05 -2.60 16.33
C GLY A 11 27.58 -1.20 15.96
N GLU A 12 28.52 -0.26 15.97
CA GLU A 12 28.27 1.16 15.74
C GLU A 12 28.36 1.52 14.25
N LEU A 13 27.62 2.55 13.88
CA LEU A 13 27.64 3.13 12.53
C LEU A 13 27.34 4.62 12.59
N GLU A 14 27.98 5.39 11.71
CA GLU A 14 27.64 6.78 11.47
C GLU A 14 26.35 6.89 10.64
N VAL A 15 25.40 7.67 11.16
CA VAL A 15 24.12 8.03 10.54
C VAL A 15 24.09 9.54 10.33
N PRO A 16 23.61 10.09 9.19
CA PRO A 16 23.48 11.54 9.01
C PRO A 16 22.69 12.17 10.15
N ALA A 17 23.16 13.30 10.68
CA ALA A 17 22.54 13.93 11.86
C ALA A 17 21.09 14.39 11.56
N GLU A 18 20.84 14.79 10.32
CA GLU A 18 19.56 15.25 9.79
C GLU A 18 18.58 14.11 9.42
N ALA A 19 19.04 12.86 9.38
CA ALA A 19 18.17 11.74 9.03
C ALA A 19 17.27 11.33 10.21
N TYR A 20 16.01 11.01 9.92
CA TYR A 20 15.08 10.39 10.88
C TYR A 20 15.20 8.87 10.93
N TYR A 21 15.75 8.24 9.90
CA TYR A 21 16.09 6.82 9.94
C TYR A 21 17.35 6.55 10.76
N GLY A 22 17.58 5.30 11.16
CA GLY A 22 18.66 4.90 12.05
C GLY A 22 19.68 3.96 11.43
N VAL A 23 20.38 3.22 12.29
CA VAL A 23 21.47 2.32 11.92
C VAL A 23 21.03 1.18 10.99
N HIS A 24 19.84 0.59 11.18
CA HIS A 24 19.40 -0.52 10.34
C HIS A 24 19.14 -0.05 8.91
N THR A 25 18.53 1.13 8.75
CA THR A 25 18.36 1.77 7.43
C THR A 25 19.72 2.04 6.79
N CYS A 26 20.65 2.66 7.52
CA CYS A 26 21.99 2.96 6.99
C CYS A 26 22.76 1.72 6.55
N ARG A 27 22.67 0.61 7.31
CA ARG A 27 23.25 -0.67 6.90
C ARG A 27 22.59 -1.21 5.64
N SER A 28 21.26 -1.12 5.54
CA SER A 28 20.54 -1.55 4.35
C SER A 28 20.99 -0.77 3.11
N LEU A 29 21.12 0.56 3.21
CA LEU A 29 21.59 1.39 2.10
C LEU A 29 23.00 1.03 1.65
N ARG A 30 23.88 0.60 2.57
CA ARG A 30 25.23 0.12 2.22
C ARG A 30 25.23 -1.27 1.57
N ASN A 31 24.23 -2.09 1.88
CA ASN A 31 24.16 -3.48 1.43
C ASN A 31 23.34 -3.64 0.14
N PHE A 32 22.41 -2.73 -0.11
CA PHE A 32 21.45 -2.79 -1.22
C PHE A 32 21.46 -1.44 -1.96
N ASP A 33 22.21 -1.41 -3.05
CA ASP A 33 22.26 -0.32 -4.04
C ASP A 33 22.15 -0.98 -5.41
N VAL A 34 20.92 -1.22 -5.86
CA VAL A 34 20.65 -2.13 -6.99
C VAL A 34 19.78 -1.46 -8.05
N ALA A 35 18.57 -1.02 -7.69
CA ALA A 35 17.68 -0.32 -8.62
C ALA A 35 17.99 1.18 -8.69
N GLY A 36 18.44 1.76 -7.58
CA GLY A 36 18.49 3.22 -7.41
C GLY A 36 17.10 3.85 -7.26
N GLU A 37 16.07 3.04 -7.01
CA GLU A 37 14.69 3.47 -6.81
C GLU A 37 14.21 3.04 -5.42
N ALA A 38 13.69 4.00 -4.66
CA ALA A 38 13.15 3.75 -3.32
C ALA A 38 11.81 3.00 -3.40
N LEU A 39 11.47 2.28 -2.32
CA LEU A 39 10.16 1.67 -2.17
C LEU A 39 9.04 2.72 -2.32
N PRO A 40 7.96 2.46 -3.08
CA PRO A 40 6.84 3.37 -3.22
C PRO A 40 6.28 3.82 -1.86
N LEU A 41 6.05 5.13 -1.70
CA LEU A 41 5.61 5.72 -0.44
C LEU A 41 4.23 5.20 -0.01
N GLU A 42 3.41 4.73 -0.93
CA GLU A 42 2.11 4.12 -0.61
C GLU A 42 2.28 2.86 0.23
N ILE A 43 3.31 2.05 -0.04
CA ILE A 43 3.64 0.86 0.76
C ILE A 43 4.12 1.30 2.15
N VAL A 44 4.96 2.33 2.22
CA VAL A 44 5.41 2.94 3.48
C VAL A 44 4.21 3.43 4.29
N HIS A 45 3.31 4.20 3.68
CA HIS A 45 2.09 4.70 4.31
C HIS A 45 1.17 3.56 4.78
N GLY A 46 1.13 2.44 4.05
CA GLY A 46 0.44 1.22 4.50
C GLY A 46 1.06 0.64 5.77
N MET A 47 2.39 0.56 5.84
CA MET A 47 3.09 0.13 7.05
C MET A 47 2.89 1.12 8.21
N VAL A 48 2.96 2.43 7.98
CA VAL A 48 2.76 3.46 9.02
C VAL A 48 1.38 3.33 9.66
N ARG A 49 0.31 3.14 8.87
CA ARG A 49 -1.05 2.87 9.39
C ARG A 49 -1.08 1.61 10.26
N LEU A 50 -0.41 0.54 9.84
CA LEU A 50 -0.31 -0.69 10.64
C LEU A 50 0.48 -0.48 11.94
N LYS A 51 1.58 0.28 11.92
CA LYS A 51 2.33 0.62 13.14
C LYS A 51 1.45 1.39 14.12
N TRP A 52 0.67 2.34 13.62
CA TRP A 52 -0.30 3.07 14.43
C TRP A 52 -1.36 2.14 15.03
N ALA A 53 -1.97 1.26 14.22
CA ALA A 53 -2.95 0.29 14.71
C ALA A 53 -2.36 -0.67 15.74
N CYS A 54 -1.12 -1.13 15.56
CA CYS A 54 -0.40 -1.96 16.53
C CYS A 54 -0.13 -1.21 17.84
N ALA A 55 0.22 0.09 17.80
CA ALA A 55 0.39 0.91 19.00
C ALA A 55 -0.93 1.04 19.78
N ILE A 56 -2.05 1.32 19.09
CA ILE A 56 -3.40 1.35 19.68
C ILE A 56 -3.74 0.01 20.34
N ALA A 57 -3.49 -1.10 19.63
CA ALA A 57 -3.74 -2.44 20.14
C ALA A 57 -2.88 -2.75 21.38
N ASN A 58 -1.60 -2.39 21.37
CA ASN A 58 -0.72 -2.56 22.53
C ASN A 58 -1.20 -1.75 23.73
N HIS A 59 -1.61 -0.50 23.52
CA HIS A 59 -2.14 0.35 24.60
C HIS A 59 -3.43 -0.23 25.20
N LYS A 60 -4.41 -0.61 24.38
CA LYS A 60 -5.66 -1.26 24.85
C LYS A 60 -5.39 -2.54 25.65
N LEU A 61 -4.32 -3.24 25.32
CA LEU A 61 -3.90 -4.46 26.01
C LEU A 61 -3.01 -4.18 27.24
N GLY A 62 -2.78 -2.93 27.62
CA GLY A 62 -1.95 -2.55 28.76
C GLY A 62 -0.46 -2.81 28.56
N LEU A 63 0.02 -2.85 27.32
CA LEU A 63 1.42 -3.10 26.94
C LEU A 63 2.16 -1.83 26.49
N MET A 64 1.48 -0.69 26.42
CA MET A 64 2.01 0.61 26.05
C MET A 64 1.27 1.70 26.85
N ASP A 65 2.02 2.64 27.43
CA ASP A 65 1.44 3.78 28.13
C ASP A 65 0.84 4.82 27.16
N GLU A 66 0.01 5.70 27.70
CA GLU A 66 -0.68 6.75 26.92
C GLU A 66 0.28 7.74 26.27
N GLN A 67 1.37 8.09 26.97
CA GLN A 67 2.32 9.09 26.48
C GLN A 67 3.04 8.59 25.21
N LYS A 68 3.49 7.33 25.20
CA LYS A 68 4.09 6.69 24.04
C LYS A 68 3.09 6.52 22.90
N LEU A 69 1.85 6.09 23.21
CA LEU A 69 0.80 5.98 22.19
C LEU A 69 0.56 7.33 21.51
N ALA A 70 0.38 8.40 22.29
CA ALA A 70 0.11 9.74 21.76
C ALA A 70 1.27 10.24 20.87
N ALA A 71 2.51 10.02 21.28
CA ALA A 71 3.69 10.40 20.50
C ALA A 71 3.80 9.61 19.19
N ILE A 72 3.59 8.29 19.22
CA ILE A 72 3.60 7.43 18.02
C ILE A 72 2.45 7.80 17.08
N ALA A 73 1.24 8.02 17.60
CA ALA A 73 0.09 8.45 16.81
C ALA A 73 0.41 9.77 16.09
N LYS A 74 0.96 10.75 16.82
CA LYS A 74 1.32 12.04 16.24
C LYS A 74 2.44 11.94 15.20
N ALA A 75 3.42 11.05 15.41
CA ALA A 75 4.45 10.76 14.42
C ALA A 75 3.84 10.16 13.13
N CYS A 76 2.96 9.18 13.27
CA CYS A 76 2.26 8.56 12.14
C CYS A 76 1.43 9.58 11.35
N GLU A 77 0.70 10.48 12.02
CA GLU A 77 -0.03 11.57 11.35
C GLU A 77 0.87 12.43 10.46
N ARG A 78 2.01 12.89 11.01
CA ARG A 78 2.94 13.77 10.28
C ARG A 78 3.59 13.05 9.09
N ILE A 79 3.93 11.77 9.25
CA ILE A 79 4.45 10.94 8.16
C ILE A 79 3.40 10.79 7.06
N LEU A 80 2.16 10.46 7.42
CA LEU A 80 1.06 10.32 6.46
C LEU A 80 0.66 11.64 5.79
N ALA A 81 0.99 12.79 6.41
CA ALA A 81 0.86 14.12 5.81
C ALA A 81 1.99 14.46 4.82
N GLY A 82 2.98 13.58 4.64
CA GLY A 82 4.07 13.75 3.68
C GLY A 82 5.28 14.53 4.21
N GLU A 83 5.34 14.87 5.50
CA GLU A 83 6.43 15.68 6.07
C GLU A 83 7.82 15.00 5.99
N PHE A 84 7.87 13.67 5.82
CA PHE A 84 9.09 12.86 5.91
C PHE A 84 9.29 11.94 4.69
N ALA A 85 8.76 12.33 3.53
CA ALA A 85 8.82 11.52 2.30
C ALA A 85 10.25 11.09 1.91
N ASP A 86 11.25 11.93 2.17
CA ASP A 86 12.67 11.68 1.88
C ASP A 86 13.36 10.77 2.91
N GLN A 87 12.68 10.42 4.01
CA GLN A 87 13.24 9.60 5.10
C GLN A 87 13.07 8.10 4.89
N PHE A 88 12.57 7.67 3.72
CA PHE A 88 12.35 6.28 3.36
C PHE A 88 13.19 5.85 2.14
N PRO A 89 14.53 5.89 2.21
CA PRO A 89 15.41 5.71 1.05
C PRO A 89 15.67 4.25 0.67
N ILE A 90 14.97 3.27 1.25
CA ILE A 90 15.26 1.85 1.03
C ILE A 90 14.99 1.48 -0.43
N ASP A 91 16.02 1.00 -1.12
CA ASP A 91 15.95 0.49 -2.49
C ASP A 91 14.92 -0.64 -2.59
N VAL A 92 14.10 -0.65 -3.64
CA VAL A 92 13.06 -1.67 -3.87
C VAL A 92 13.61 -3.10 -3.87
N PHE A 93 14.86 -3.31 -4.31
CA PHE A 93 15.56 -4.60 -4.26
C PHE A 93 16.38 -4.74 -2.98
N HIS A 94 15.66 -4.79 -1.86
CA HIS A 94 16.20 -5.09 -0.54
C HIS A 94 15.84 -6.52 -0.08
N ALA A 95 16.08 -6.85 1.19
CA ALA A 95 15.73 -8.16 1.75
C ALA A 95 14.24 -8.51 1.49
N GLY A 96 13.98 -9.62 0.80
CA GLY A 96 12.65 -9.99 0.29
C GLY A 96 11.56 -10.21 1.33
N SER A 97 11.91 -10.36 2.62
CA SER A 97 10.94 -10.38 3.72
C SER A 97 10.42 -8.99 4.13
N GLY A 98 10.94 -7.93 3.52
CA GLY A 98 10.56 -6.57 3.87
C GLY A 98 11.38 -5.93 5.00
N THR A 99 12.37 -6.65 5.55
CA THR A 99 12.99 -6.30 6.86
C THR A 99 13.57 -4.88 6.87
N SER A 100 14.29 -4.50 5.81
CA SER A 100 14.88 -3.16 5.69
C SER A 100 13.82 -2.06 5.78
N SER A 101 12.75 -2.18 5.01
CA SER A 101 11.65 -1.21 4.97
C SER A 101 10.83 -1.19 6.25
N ASN A 102 10.62 -2.36 6.89
CA ASN A 102 9.99 -2.43 8.21
C ASN A 102 10.83 -1.71 9.27
N MET A 103 12.15 -1.94 9.30
CA MET A 103 13.04 -1.27 10.26
C MET A 103 13.19 0.21 9.97
N ASN A 104 13.27 0.60 8.71
CA ASN A 104 13.27 2.01 8.31
C ASN A 104 12.00 2.72 8.79
N THR A 105 10.83 2.10 8.60
CA THR A 105 9.57 2.61 9.14
C THR A 105 9.59 2.73 10.66
N ASN A 106 10.12 1.71 11.37
CA ASN A 106 10.23 1.74 12.82
C ASN A 106 11.14 2.88 13.31
N GLU A 107 12.31 3.05 12.69
CA GLU A 107 13.30 4.05 13.06
C GLU A 107 12.79 5.47 12.83
N VAL A 108 12.15 5.73 11.68
CA VAL A 108 11.58 7.04 11.37
C VAL A 108 10.46 7.39 12.36
N ILE A 109 9.50 6.49 12.58
CA ILE A 109 8.42 6.72 13.56
C ILE A 109 8.99 6.96 14.95
N ALA A 110 9.97 6.15 15.38
CA ALA A 110 10.57 6.29 16.70
C ALA A 110 11.25 7.66 16.88
N ASN A 111 12.05 8.09 15.90
CA ASN A 111 12.75 9.37 16.00
C ASN A 111 11.81 10.57 15.93
N VAL A 112 10.76 10.53 15.09
CA VAL A 112 9.73 11.59 15.06
C VAL A 112 8.99 11.64 16.40
N ALA A 113 8.60 10.49 16.96
CA ALA A 113 7.92 10.40 18.26
C ALA A 113 8.82 10.87 19.42
N THR A 114 10.10 10.53 19.40
CA THR A 114 11.10 10.99 20.37
C THR A 114 11.25 12.52 20.33
N GLU A 115 11.29 13.15 19.15
CA GLU A 115 11.30 14.61 19.05
C GLU A 115 10.03 15.26 19.60
N ILE A 116 8.86 14.66 19.37
CA ILE A 116 7.58 15.13 19.92
C ILE A 116 7.61 15.13 21.46
N LEU A 117 8.33 14.19 22.06
CA LEU A 117 8.54 14.11 23.52
C LEU A 117 9.69 15.01 24.02
N GLY A 118 10.29 15.84 23.16
CA GLY A 118 11.39 16.74 23.52
C GLY A 118 12.77 16.06 23.56
N GLY A 119 12.87 14.81 23.10
CA GLY A 119 14.12 14.09 22.97
C GLY A 119 14.91 14.49 21.72
N LYS A 120 16.05 13.80 21.52
CA LYS A 120 16.91 13.97 20.33
C LYS A 120 16.86 12.72 19.47
N ARG A 121 17.02 12.87 18.15
CA ARG A 121 17.13 11.73 17.22
C ARG A 121 18.26 10.79 17.65
N GLY A 122 18.00 9.49 17.57
CA GLY A 122 18.87 8.43 18.07
C GLY A 122 18.67 8.09 19.56
N ASP A 123 17.89 8.89 20.31
CA ASP A 123 17.51 8.56 21.68
C ASP A 123 16.41 7.50 21.69
N ARG A 124 16.81 6.27 22.03
CA ARG A 124 15.94 5.10 22.11
C ARG A 124 15.31 4.90 23.50
N SER A 125 15.60 5.76 24.48
CA SER A 125 15.07 5.64 25.84
C SER A 125 13.61 6.08 25.95
N LEU A 126 13.20 7.04 25.11
CA LEU A 126 11.82 7.53 25.05
C LEU A 126 10.95 6.61 24.20
N ILE A 127 11.34 6.42 22.93
CA ILE A 127 10.66 5.54 21.98
C ILE A 127 11.69 4.64 21.30
N HIS A 128 11.62 3.35 21.59
CA HIS A 128 12.51 2.37 20.97
C HIS A 128 11.89 1.83 19.66
N PRO A 129 12.64 1.78 18.54
CA PRO A 129 12.11 1.30 17.26
C PRO A 129 11.62 -0.15 17.32
N ASN A 130 12.35 -1.05 17.99
CA ASN A 130 11.88 -2.43 18.21
C ASN A 130 10.89 -2.56 19.37
N ASP A 131 11.31 -2.15 20.58
CA ASP A 131 10.54 -2.43 21.77
C ASP A 131 9.24 -1.65 21.88
N ASP A 132 9.10 -0.47 21.26
CA ASP A 132 7.86 0.31 21.28
C ASP A 132 7.15 0.28 19.91
N VAL A 133 7.80 0.72 18.84
CA VAL A 133 7.14 0.83 17.51
C VAL A 133 6.87 -0.54 16.88
N ASN A 134 7.77 -1.51 17.06
CA ASN A 134 7.63 -2.89 16.53
C ASN A 134 7.15 -3.89 17.59
N LYS A 135 6.62 -3.43 18.73
CA LYS A 135 6.24 -4.30 19.85
C LYS A 135 5.21 -5.34 19.41
N GLY A 136 5.55 -6.62 19.59
CA GLY A 136 4.69 -7.75 19.21
C GLY A 136 4.49 -7.89 17.69
N GLN A 137 5.42 -7.41 16.87
CA GLN A 137 5.32 -7.46 15.42
C GLN A 137 6.50 -8.20 14.80
N SER A 138 6.29 -8.64 13.55
CA SER A 138 7.33 -9.20 12.70
C SER A 138 7.20 -8.61 11.30
N THR A 139 8.33 -8.34 10.67
CA THR A 139 8.40 -7.95 9.26
C THR A 139 7.61 -8.88 8.34
N ASN A 140 7.63 -10.20 8.61
CA ASN A 140 6.98 -11.23 7.80
C ASN A 140 5.45 -11.07 7.71
N ASN A 141 4.85 -10.26 8.58
CA ASN A 141 3.43 -9.93 8.50
C ASN A 141 3.16 -8.44 8.30
N ILE A 142 4.02 -7.55 8.80
CA ILE A 142 3.84 -6.12 8.62
C ILE A 142 4.08 -5.69 7.18
N PHE A 143 5.16 -6.15 6.54
CA PHE A 143 5.47 -5.74 5.16
C PHE A 143 4.40 -6.19 4.17
N PRO A 144 4.01 -7.48 4.09
CA PRO A 144 2.95 -7.89 3.16
C PRO A 144 1.58 -7.32 3.54
N SER A 145 1.27 -7.09 4.83
CA SER A 145 0.04 -6.38 5.19
C SER A 145 0.08 -4.91 4.79
N GLY A 146 1.25 -4.25 4.85
CA GLY A 146 1.45 -2.87 4.41
C GLY A 146 1.17 -2.71 2.92
N ILE A 147 1.61 -3.67 2.09
CA ILE A 147 1.28 -3.76 0.67
C ILE A 147 -0.24 -3.88 0.46
N ARG A 148 -0.91 -4.76 1.21
CA ARG A 148 -2.38 -4.91 1.14
C ARG A 148 -3.09 -3.59 1.46
N VAL A 149 -2.68 -2.92 2.54
CA VAL A 149 -3.23 -1.62 2.94
C VAL A 149 -3.00 -0.54 1.86
N ALA A 150 -1.82 -0.53 1.24
CA ALA A 150 -1.51 0.38 0.14
C ALA A 150 -2.41 0.13 -1.07
N CYS A 151 -2.54 -1.12 -1.52
CA CYS A 151 -3.42 -1.48 -2.64
C CYS A 151 -4.88 -1.12 -2.34
N VAL A 152 -5.38 -1.45 -1.14
CA VAL A 152 -6.75 -1.10 -0.72
C VAL A 152 -6.98 0.42 -0.76
N THR A 153 -5.96 1.22 -0.45
CA THR A 153 -6.02 2.69 -0.50
C THR A 153 -5.99 3.21 -1.92
N LEU A 154 -5.09 2.70 -2.77
CA LEU A 154 -4.96 3.10 -4.18
C LEU A 154 -6.22 2.81 -5.01
N VAL A 155 -7.00 1.80 -4.63
CA VAL A 155 -8.29 1.53 -5.29
C VAL A 155 -9.28 2.69 -5.10
N ASP A 156 -9.17 3.46 -4.01
CA ASP A 156 -10.04 4.63 -3.78
C ASP A 156 -9.75 5.77 -4.78
N GLU A 157 -8.59 5.76 -5.45
CA GLU A 157 -8.25 6.69 -6.52
C GLU A 157 -8.57 6.11 -7.91
N LEU A 158 -8.29 4.81 -8.09
CA LEU A 158 -8.48 4.11 -9.35
C LEU A 158 -9.96 3.99 -9.74
N VAL A 159 -10.83 3.59 -8.80
CA VAL A 159 -12.25 3.35 -9.11
C VAL A 159 -12.97 4.65 -9.51
N PRO A 160 -12.81 5.80 -8.81
CA PRO A 160 -13.35 7.07 -9.28
C PRO A 160 -12.82 7.48 -10.66
N SER A 161 -11.54 7.25 -10.95
CA SER A 161 -10.94 7.54 -12.25
C SER A 161 -11.56 6.70 -13.38
N LEU A 162 -11.79 5.40 -13.13
CA LEU A 162 -12.50 4.52 -14.05
C LEU A 162 -13.96 4.92 -14.21
N ASN A 163 -14.65 5.30 -13.13
CA ASN A 163 -16.03 5.80 -13.21
C ASN A 163 -16.13 7.10 -14.03
N HIS A 164 -15.15 8.00 -13.90
CA HIS A 164 -15.10 9.21 -14.73
C HIS A 164 -14.96 8.87 -16.22
N LEU A 165 -14.08 7.91 -16.56
CA LEU A 165 -13.95 7.41 -17.92
C LEU A 165 -15.24 6.75 -18.41
N ILE A 166 -15.88 5.91 -17.61
CA ILE A 166 -17.17 5.27 -17.93
C ILE A 166 -18.23 6.33 -18.21
N GLY A 167 -18.41 7.32 -17.34
CA GLY A 167 -19.40 8.39 -17.55
C GLY A 167 -19.13 9.20 -18.82
N THR A 168 -17.86 9.43 -19.17
CA THR A 168 -17.48 10.07 -20.43
C THR A 168 -17.85 9.21 -21.64
N LEU A 169 -17.57 7.90 -21.59
CA LEU A 169 -17.94 6.96 -22.64
C LEU A 169 -19.46 6.84 -22.79
N GLU A 170 -20.22 6.84 -21.70
CA GLU A 170 -21.69 6.82 -21.71
C GLU A 170 -22.28 8.10 -22.31
N ALA A 171 -21.75 9.28 -21.94
CA ALA A 171 -22.17 10.54 -22.55
C ALA A 171 -21.93 10.54 -24.08
N LYS A 172 -20.77 10.05 -24.53
CA LYS A 172 -20.47 9.86 -25.96
C LYS A 172 -21.34 8.79 -26.61
N ALA A 173 -21.72 7.74 -25.88
CA ALA A 173 -22.66 6.75 -26.39
C ALA A 173 -24.02 7.38 -26.71
N SER A 174 -24.52 8.27 -25.86
CA SER A 174 -25.77 9.01 -26.09
C SER A 174 -25.63 10.01 -27.25
N GLU A 175 -24.54 10.79 -27.29
CA GLU A 175 -24.26 11.75 -28.37
C GLU A 175 -24.23 11.05 -29.75
N PHE A 176 -23.67 9.85 -29.81
CA PHE A 176 -23.50 9.11 -31.05
C PHE A 176 -24.58 8.06 -31.33
N ALA A 177 -25.70 8.09 -30.60
CA ALA A 177 -26.77 7.10 -30.72
C ALA A 177 -27.36 7.03 -32.14
N GLY A 178 -27.48 8.17 -32.82
CA GLY A 178 -28.00 8.27 -34.19
C GLY A 178 -26.95 8.11 -35.30
N VAL A 179 -25.67 7.98 -34.97
CA VAL A 179 -24.59 7.89 -35.96
C VAL A 179 -24.43 6.43 -36.39
N ILE A 180 -25.05 6.05 -37.51
CA ILE A 180 -24.93 4.69 -38.06
C ILE A 180 -23.61 4.53 -38.80
N LYS A 181 -22.91 3.43 -38.51
CA LYS A 181 -21.65 3.03 -39.15
C LYS A 181 -21.69 1.56 -39.55
N SER A 182 -20.81 1.19 -40.48
CA SER A 182 -20.51 -0.22 -40.77
C SER A 182 -19.85 -0.87 -39.53
N GLY A 183 -20.37 -2.01 -39.08
CA GLY A 183 -19.66 -2.90 -38.18
C GLY A 183 -18.46 -3.51 -38.89
N ARG A 184 -17.46 -3.99 -38.14
CA ARG A 184 -16.33 -4.73 -38.72
C ARG A 184 -15.99 -5.97 -37.93
N THR A 185 -15.90 -7.11 -38.63
CA THR A 185 -15.39 -8.38 -38.09
C THR A 185 -14.23 -8.82 -38.96
N HIS A 186 -13.12 -9.28 -38.35
CA HIS A 186 -11.87 -9.54 -39.07
C HIS A 186 -11.37 -8.35 -39.93
N LEU A 187 -11.64 -7.11 -39.48
CA LEU A 187 -11.38 -5.84 -40.20
C LEU A 187 -12.11 -5.69 -41.55
N GLN A 188 -13.04 -6.60 -41.88
CA GLN A 188 -13.90 -6.51 -43.06
C GLN A 188 -15.25 -5.89 -42.72
N ASP A 189 -15.93 -5.31 -43.71
CA ASP A 189 -17.26 -4.73 -43.52
C ASP A 189 -18.29 -5.79 -43.10
N ALA A 190 -19.20 -5.39 -42.21
CA ALA A 190 -20.23 -6.24 -41.64
C ALA A 190 -21.58 -5.51 -41.55
N VAL A 191 -22.53 -6.06 -40.78
CA VAL A 191 -23.84 -5.43 -40.58
C VAL A 191 -23.73 -4.07 -39.85
N PRO A 192 -24.66 -3.13 -40.06
CA PRO A 192 -24.62 -1.82 -39.44
C PRO A 192 -24.76 -1.86 -37.91
N MET A 193 -24.18 -0.85 -37.26
CA MET A 193 -24.40 -0.54 -35.85
C MET A 193 -24.31 0.98 -35.63
N SER A 194 -24.83 1.52 -34.54
CA SER A 194 -24.52 2.90 -34.19
C SER A 194 -23.15 3.03 -33.53
N LEU A 195 -22.48 4.17 -33.72
CA LEU A 195 -21.26 4.49 -33.00
C LEU A 195 -21.53 4.56 -31.49
N GLY A 196 -22.73 4.98 -31.09
CA GLY A 196 -23.19 4.92 -29.71
C GLY A 196 -23.17 3.52 -29.09
N GLN A 197 -23.61 2.49 -29.83
CA GLN A 197 -23.52 1.10 -29.36
C GLN A 197 -22.07 0.67 -29.08
N ASN A 198 -21.10 1.14 -29.87
CA ASN A 198 -19.68 0.86 -29.66
C ASN A 198 -19.17 1.47 -28.34
N PHE A 199 -19.46 2.75 -28.10
CA PHE A 199 -19.06 3.45 -26.88
C PHE A 199 -19.72 2.86 -25.63
N SER A 200 -21.01 2.51 -25.72
CA SER A 200 -21.72 1.83 -24.63
C SER A 200 -21.10 0.47 -24.28
N ALA A 201 -20.66 -0.28 -25.29
CA ALA A 201 -19.99 -1.56 -25.06
C ALA A 201 -18.67 -1.41 -24.30
N TRP A 202 -17.86 -0.39 -24.63
CA TRP A 202 -16.62 -0.09 -23.90
C TRP A 202 -16.90 0.33 -22.46
N ALA A 203 -17.88 1.20 -22.23
CA ALA A 203 -18.30 1.60 -20.88
C ALA A 203 -18.70 0.38 -20.02
N ASN A 204 -19.50 -0.53 -20.58
CA ASN A 204 -19.93 -1.75 -19.89
C ASN A 204 -18.75 -2.71 -19.58
N ALA A 205 -17.76 -2.80 -20.47
CA ALA A 205 -16.55 -3.59 -20.20
C ALA A 205 -15.80 -3.05 -18.97
N LEU A 206 -15.57 -1.73 -18.90
CA LEU A 206 -14.92 -1.10 -17.74
C LEU A 206 -15.78 -1.19 -16.47
N GLY A 207 -17.11 -1.19 -16.58
CA GLY A 207 -17.98 -1.47 -15.44
C GLY A 207 -17.79 -2.88 -14.87
N LYS A 208 -17.46 -3.88 -15.71
CA LYS A 208 -17.06 -5.23 -15.26
C LYS A 208 -15.68 -5.22 -14.61
N ASP A 209 -14.75 -4.42 -15.12
CA ASP A 209 -13.42 -4.23 -14.51
C ASP A 209 -13.50 -3.72 -13.09
N ILE A 210 -14.29 -2.67 -12.85
CA ILE A 210 -14.49 -2.15 -11.49
C ILE A 210 -14.95 -3.25 -10.54
N ARG A 211 -15.91 -4.10 -10.95
CA ARG A 211 -16.38 -5.21 -10.10
C ARG A 211 -15.28 -6.23 -9.80
N ARG A 212 -14.37 -6.50 -10.73
CA ARG A 212 -13.22 -7.39 -10.52
C ARG A 212 -12.22 -6.78 -9.52
N ILE A 213 -11.91 -5.50 -9.71
CA ILE A 213 -11.01 -4.74 -8.81
C ILE A 213 -11.58 -4.69 -7.39
N GLU A 214 -12.87 -4.41 -7.26
CA GLU A 214 -13.58 -4.36 -5.98
C GLU A 214 -13.60 -5.70 -5.24
N ALA A 215 -13.85 -6.79 -5.96
CA ALA A 215 -13.79 -8.14 -5.40
C ALA A 215 -12.36 -8.51 -4.94
N ALA A 216 -11.33 -8.13 -5.71
CA ALA A 216 -9.95 -8.31 -5.30
C ALA A 216 -9.59 -7.42 -4.09
N ARG A 217 -10.05 -6.17 -4.05
CA ARG A 217 -9.87 -5.25 -2.91
C ARG A 217 -10.41 -5.85 -1.62
N ASP A 218 -11.60 -6.45 -1.65
CA ASP A 218 -12.18 -7.05 -0.45
C ASP A 218 -11.26 -8.11 0.17
N ARG A 219 -10.65 -8.98 -0.65
CA ARG A 219 -9.72 -10.00 -0.16
C ARG A 219 -8.50 -9.39 0.55
N LEU A 220 -8.03 -8.23 0.09
CA LEU A 220 -6.91 -7.51 0.71
C LEU A 220 -7.27 -6.83 2.05
N LEU A 221 -8.54 -6.80 2.45
CA LEU A 221 -8.97 -6.34 3.78
C LEU A 221 -8.66 -7.37 4.87
N GLU A 222 -8.34 -8.61 4.49
CA GLU A 222 -7.79 -9.62 5.37
C GLU A 222 -6.28 -9.37 5.57
N ILE A 223 -5.86 -9.17 6.82
CA ILE A 223 -4.47 -8.82 7.14
C ILE A 223 -3.81 -9.82 8.08
N GLY A 224 -2.53 -10.10 7.83
CA GLY A 224 -1.72 -11.03 8.62
C GLY A 224 -1.10 -10.40 9.87
N ALA A 225 -1.27 -9.09 10.08
CA ALA A 225 -0.69 -8.36 11.21
C ALA A 225 -1.08 -9.01 12.56
N GLY A 226 -0.10 -9.15 13.46
CA GLY A 226 -0.23 -9.92 14.70
C GLY A 226 -0.04 -11.44 14.54
N GLY A 227 0.38 -11.93 13.36
CA GLY A 227 0.83 -13.31 13.14
C GLY A 227 2.27 -13.62 13.56
N ASN A 228 3.08 -12.58 13.82
CA ASN A 228 4.50 -12.66 14.15
C ASN A 228 5.37 -13.36 13.08
N ALA A 229 6.30 -14.22 13.49
CA ALA A 229 7.34 -14.72 12.57
C ALA A 229 6.77 -15.62 11.46
N ILE A 230 5.81 -16.48 11.79
CA ILE A 230 5.31 -17.55 10.91
C ILE A 230 3.78 -17.66 10.91
N GLY A 231 3.08 -16.63 11.38
CA GLY A 231 1.61 -16.62 11.36
C GLY A 231 0.92 -17.28 12.56
N THR A 232 1.64 -17.80 13.54
CA THR A 232 1.08 -18.45 14.74
C THR A 232 0.62 -17.47 15.82
N GLY A 233 1.14 -16.22 15.79
CA GLY A 233 0.87 -15.24 16.85
C GLY A 233 1.67 -15.49 18.15
N VAL A 234 2.69 -16.34 18.12
CA VAL A 234 3.58 -16.59 19.26
C VAL A 234 4.15 -15.27 19.81
N ASN A 235 4.26 -15.12 21.13
CA ASN A 235 4.69 -13.89 21.81
C ASN A 235 3.72 -12.70 21.75
N THR A 236 2.45 -12.91 21.38
CA THR A 236 1.41 -11.88 21.49
C THR A 236 0.20 -12.37 22.28
N LYS A 237 -0.57 -11.44 22.87
CA LYS A 237 -1.83 -11.78 23.53
C LYS A 237 -2.85 -12.24 22.48
N LYS A 238 -3.73 -13.19 22.86
CA LYS A 238 -4.77 -13.75 21.97
C LYS A 238 -5.63 -12.67 21.27
N ALA A 239 -5.94 -11.58 21.97
CA ALA A 239 -6.77 -10.48 21.46
C ALA A 239 -6.04 -9.54 20.47
N TYR A 240 -4.71 -9.63 20.36
CA TYR A 240 -3.90 -8.63 19.65
C TYR A 240 -4.28 -8.45 18.18
N ARG A 241 -4.53 -9.54 17.44
CA ARG A 241 -4.97 -9.46 16.04
C ARG A 241 -6.32 -8.76 15.88
N GLY A 242 -7.27 -9.10 16.75
CA GLY A 242 -8.60 -8.50 16.75
C GLY A 242 -8.53 -6.99 17.01
N GLU A 243 -7.70 -6.58 17.98
CA GLU A 243 -7.49 -5.16 18.27
C GLU A 243 -6.80 -4.40 17.13
N ILE A 244 -5.83 -5.02 16.43
CA ILE A 244 -5.20 -4.41 15.25
C ILE A 244 -6.24 -4.21 14.14
N ALA A 245 -7.06 -5.22 13.83
CA ALA A 245 -8.08 -5.13 12.78
C ALA A 245 -9.14 -4.06 13.12
N ALA A 246 -9.56 -3.98 14.39
CA ALA A 246 -10.49 -2.96 14.86
C ALA A 246 -9.88 -1.54 14.80
N ALA A 247 -8.62 -1.39 15.18
CA ALA A 247 -7.89 -0.12 15.09
C ALA A 247 -7.71 0.31 13.63
N MET A 248 -7.32 -0.59 12.73
CA MET A 248 -7.25 -0.32 11.29
C MET A 248 -8.60 0.13 10.74
N THR A 249 -9.67 -0.58 11.09
CA THR A 249 -11.03 -0.21 10.67
C THR A 249 -11.43 1.18 11.12
N THR A 250 -11.09 1.54 12.36
CA THR A 250 -11.35 2.87 12.91
C THR A 250 -10.53 3.95 12.20
N LEU A 251 -9.24 3.68 11.95
CA LEU A 251 -8.31 4.64 11.33
C LEU A 251 -8.63 4.92 9.86
N THR A 252 -9.12 3.92 9.11
CA THR A 252 -9.29 4.03 7.66
C THR A 252 -10.74 4.04 7.19
N GLY A 253 -11.69 3.72 8.07
CA GLY A 253 -13.10 3.52 7.69
C GLY A 253 -13.37 2.30 6.82
N LYS A 254 -12.44 1.34 6.73
CA LYS A 254 -12.55 0.14 5.89
C LYS A 254 -12.63 -1.12 6.75
N PRO A 255 -13.44 -2.13 6.40
CA PRO A 255 -13.71 -3.27 7.29
C PRO A 255 -12.56 -4.29 7.28
N TYR A 256 -11.41 -3.92 7.84
CA TYR A 256 -10.27 -4.80 8.00
C TYR A 256 -10.59 -5.97 8.93
N ARG A 257 -10.12 -7.16 8.56
CA ARG A 257 -10.40 -8.41 9.27
C ARG A 257 -9.13 -9.20 9.56
N VAL A 258 -9.20 -9.98 10.63
CA VAL A 258 -8.13 -10.91 11.01
C VAL A 258 -8.10 -12.04 9.99
N ALA A 259 -6.89 -12.47 9.61
CA ALA A 259 -6.72 -13.63 8.76
C ALA A 259 -7.41 -14.89 9.30
N GLU A 260 -8.16 -15.58 8.45
CA GLU A 260 -8.79 -16.87 8.75
C GLU A 260 -7.73 -17.88 9.20
N ASN A 261 -6.57 -17.86 8.54
CA ASN A 261 -5.41 -18.63 8.92
C ASN A 261 -4.13 -17.79 8.82
N GLY A 262 -3.55 -17.46 9.97
CA GLY A 262 -2.35 -16.64 10.04
C GLY A 262 -1.12 -17.27 9.37
N VAL A 263 -1.00 -18.60 9.38
CA VAL A 263 0.13 -19.32 8.75
C VAL A 263 0.01 -19.28 7.24
N GLU A 264 -1.21 -19.46 6.72
CA GLU A 264 -1.52 -19.39 5.29
C GLU A 264 -1.21 -18.01 4.72
N ILE A 265 -1.77 -16.94 5.29
CA ILE A 265 -1.55 -15.56 4.79
C ILE A 265 -0.08 -15.10 4.87
N THR A 266 0.74 -15.79 5.68
CA THR A 266 2.19 -15.55 5.77
C THR A 266 2.96 -16.23 4.62
N GLN A 267 2.45 -17.35 4.11
CA GLN A 267 3.13 -18.17 3.09
C GLN A 267 2.57 -17.96 1.68
N TYR A 268 1.30 -17.57 1.56
CA TYR A 268 0.60 -17.43 0.29
C TYR A 268 0.20 -15.97 0.07
N LEU A 269 0.51 -15.45 -1.13
CA LEU A 269 0.20 -14.09 -1.58
C LEU A 269 -0.72 -14.11 -2.82
N THR A 270 -1.59 -15.12 -2.90
CA THR A 270 -2.49 -15.34 -4.04
C THR A 270 -3.55 -14.23 -4.16
N ASP A 271 -3.92 -13.60 -3.05
CA ASP A 271 -4.76 -12.40 -2.99
C ASP A 271 -4.12 -11.20 -3.71
N MET A 272 -2.81 -10.98 -3.54
CA MET A 272 -2.07 -9.97 -4.29
C MET A 272 -2.00 -10.32 -5.79
N ALA A 273 -1.84 -11.60 -6.12
CA ALA A 273 -1.86 -12.05 -7.51
C ALA A 273 -3.25 -11.89 -8.16
N ASP A 274 -4.33 -12.01 -7.39
CA ASP A 274 -5.70 -11.75 -7.83
C ASP A 274 -5.90 -10.25 -8.14
N MET A 275 -5.44 -9.36 -7.26
CA MET A 275 -5.43 -7.91 -7.54
C MET A 275 -4.64 -7.57 -8.81
N SER A 276 -3.43 -8.12 -8.96
CA SER A 276 -2.64 -7.95 -10.20
C SER A 276 -3.37 -8.48 -11.44
N SER A 277 -4.08 -9.61 -11.32
CA SER A 277 -4.88 -10.17 -12.40
C SER A 277 -6.09 -9.31 -12.77
N ALA A 278 -6.77 -8.71 -11.79
CA ALA A 278 -7.83 -7.73 -12.00
C ALA A 278 -7.31 -6.53 -12.81
N LEU A 279 -6.20 -5.93 -12.38
CA LEU A 279 -5.56 -4.81 -13.07
C LEU A 279 -5.12 -5.18 -14.50
N ARG A 280 -4.58 -6.39 -14.70
CA ARG A 280 -4.19 -6.88 -16.03
C ARG A 280 -5.39 -6.98 -16.97
N MET A 281 -6.52 -7.51 -16.51
CA MET A 281 -7.75 -7.58 -17.32
C MET A 281 -8.24 -6.18 -17.71
N THR A 282 -8.21 -5.24 -16.76
CA THR A 282 -8.57 -3.84 -17.03
C THR A 282 -7.64 -3.19 -18.05
N ALA A 283 -6.33 -3.44 -17.96
CA ALA A 283 -5.38 -2.95 -18.94
C ALA A 283 -5.63 -3.52 -20.36
N MET A 284 -6.05 -4.79 -20.47
CA MET A 284 -6.42 -5.40 -21.76
C MET A 284 -7.68 -4.74 -22.35
N ASP A 285 -8.71 -4.51 -21.54
CA ASP A 285 -9.97 -3.90 -21.96
C ASP A 285 -9.77 -2.42 -22.37
N ILE A 286 -8.97 -1.65 -21.61
CA ILE A 286 -8.55 -0.29 -21.98
C ILE A 286 -7.71 -0.31 -23.26
N GLY A 287 -6.74 -1.24 -23.37
CA GLY A 287 -5.90 -1.36 -24.55
C GLY A 287 -6.72 -1.62 -25.82
N LYS A 288 -7.78 -2.43 -25.73
CA LYS A 288 -8.73 -2.64 -26.82
C LYS A 288 -9.47 -1.35 -27.19
N LEU A 289 -10.04 -0.64 -26.22
CA LEU A 289 -10.67 0.67 -26.42
C LEU A 289 -9.73 1.65 -27.15
N CYS A 290 -8.49 1.80 -26.66
CA CYS A 290 -7.50 2.70 -27.24
C CYS A 290 -7.16 2.31 -28.69
N ASN A 291 -6.99 1.02 -28.97
CA ASN A 291 -6.73 0.53 -30.32
C ASN A 291 -7.91 0.79 -31.27
N ASP A 292 -9.15 0.56 -30.82
CA ASP A 292 -10.34 0.87 -31.60
C ASP A 292 -10.41 2.36 -31.93
N LEU A 293 -10.21 3.24 -30.94
CA LEU A 293 -10.23 4.69 -31.15
C LEU A 293 -9.15 5.11 -32.16
N ARG A 294 -7.91 4.62 -31.99
CA ARG A 294 -6.80 4.90 -32.89
C ARG A 294 -7.14 4.53 -34.34
N LEU A 295 -7.68 3.32 -34.56
CA LEU A 295 -8.06 2.85 -35.89
C LEU A 295 -9.28 3.58 -36.46
N LEU A 296 -10.27 3.93 -35.63
CA LEU A 296 -11.42 4.72 -36.09
C LEU A 296 -11.02 6.15 -36.47
N SER A 297 -9.96 6.66 -35.87
CA SER A 297 -9.40 8.00 -36.15
C SER A 297 -8.29 8.00 -37.21
N SER A 298 -7.94 6.85 -37.82
CA SER A 298 -6.89 6.81 -38.83
C SER A 298 -7.32 7.57 -40.09
N GLY A 299 -6.44 8.42 -40.61
CA GLY A 299 -6.73 9.32 -41.72
C GLY A 299 -5.84 10.58 -41.64
N PRO A 300 -6.31 11.75 -42.12
CA PRO A 300 -7.69 12.05 -42.56
C PRO A 300 -8.00 11.64 -44.00
N ASN A 301 -6.99 11.29 -44.81
CA ASN A 301 -7.15 11.10 -46.25
C ASN A 301 -6.96 9.66 -46.75
N THR A 302 -6.46 8.76 -45.89
CA THR A 302 -6.13 7.36 -46.22
C THR A 302 -6.46 6.44 -45.06
#